data_AF-A0A7W6BS68-F1
#
_entry.id   AF-A0A7W6BS68-F1
#
_cell.length_a   1.000
_cell.length_b   1.000
_cell.length_c   1.000
_cell.angle_alpha   90.00
_cell.angle_beta   90.00
_cell.angle_gamma   90.00
#
_symmetry.space_group_name_H-M   'P 1'
#
loop_
_entity.id
_entity.type
_entity.pdbx_description
1 polymer ?
#
loop_
_entity_poly.entity_id
_entity_poly.type
_entity_poly.pdbx_seq_one_letter_code
_entity_poly.pdbx_strand_id
1 'polypeptide(L)'
;MIGAFETIKAAIAVVVGIMLGWAASALYAETVSLPAAREAGRAEERIVHEEQRRKAEAQIEAGRRAAQLEIDTIERRYHERAAIDPARVSTLEAAIDQEDARVQSLPQAVPQARGGACRPAVPRGLRDALDPIGRAEARDHPAGPSAAMR
;
A
#
# COMPACT_ATOMS: atom_id res chain seq x y z
N MET A 1 -74.02 -24.13 -47.01
CA MET A 1 -73.20 -23.33 -47.93
C MET A 1 -73.05 -21.95 -47.30
N ILE A 2 -71.90 -21.68 -46.68
CA ILE A 2 -71.60 -20.36 -46.11
C ILE A 2 -71.53 -19.40 -47.31
N GLY A 3 -72.40 -18.38 -47.32
CA GLY A 3 -72.42 -17.41 -48.40
C GLY A 3 -71.10 -16.65 -48.47
N ALA A 4 -70.65 -16.28 -49.67
CA ALA A 4 -69.39 -15.54 -49.88
C ALA A 4 -69.29 -14.25 -49.04
N PHE A 5 -70.41 -13.70 -48.60
CA PHE A 5 -70.45 -12.53 -47.72
C PHE A 5 -70.07 -12.84 -46.26
N GLU A 6 -70.40 -14.03 -45.76
CA GLU A 6 -70.03 -14.45 -44.40
C GLU A 6 -68.54 -14.80 -44.31
N THR A 7 -67.96 -15.38 -45.35
CA THR A 7 -66.51 -15.64 -45.41
C THR A 7 -65.70 -14.35 -45.46
N ILE A 8 -66.16 -13.33 -46.19
CA ILE A 8 -65.50 -12.00 -46.21
C ILE A 8 -65.54 -11.35 -44.82
N LYS A 9 -66.68 -11.39 -44.12
CA LYS A 9 -66.79 -10.87 -42.75
C LYS A 9 -65.85 -11.59 -41.77
N ALA A 10 -65.79 -12.91 -41.85
CA ALA A 10 -64.89 -13.70 -41.03
C ALA A 10 -63.42 -13.35 -41.31
N ALA A 11 -63.05 -13.19 -42.59
CA ALA A 11 -61.70 -12.78 -42.98
C ALA A 11 -61.34 -11.40 -42.42
N ILE A 12 -62.25 -10.43 -42.51
CA ILE A 12 -62.05 -9.09 -41.94
C ILE A 12 -61.87 -9.17 -40.42
N ALA A 13 -62.72 -9.92 -39.72
CA ALA A 13 -62.62 -10.07 -38.26
C ALA A 13 -61.28 -10.68 -37.83
N VAL A 14 -60.77 -11.66 -38.56
CA VAL A 14 -59.44 -12.25 -38.31
C VAL A 14 -58.33 -11.23 -38.54
N VAL A 15 -58.35 -10.50 -39.65
CA VAL A 15 -57.34 -9.48 -39.94
C VAL A 15 -57.35 -8.36 -38.89
N VAL A 16 -58.54 -7.89 -38.50
CA VAL A 16 -58.68 -6.89 -37.43
C VAL A 16 -58.17 -7.42 -36.09
N GLY A 17 -58.50 -8.68 -35.75
CA GLY A 17 -58.00 -9.32 -34.53
C GLY A 17 -56.49 -9.44 -34.50
N ILE A 18 -55.86 -9.80 -35.63
CA ILE A 18 -54.39 -9.87 -35.75
C ILE A 18 -53.77 -8.48 -35.60
N MET A 19 -54.33 -7.46 -36.26
CA MET A 19 -53.84 -6.08 -36.15
C MET A 19 -53.94 -5.53 -34.73
N LEU A 20 -55.06 -5.79 -34.04
CA LEU A 20 -55.24 -5.40 -32.64
C LEU A 20 -54.31 -6.17 -31.71
N GLY A 21 -54.10 -7.47 -31.93
CA GLY A 21 -53.15 -8.27 -31.18
C GLY A 21 -51.71 -7.78 -31.33
N TRP A 22 -51.30 -7.46 -32.58
CA TRP A 22 -49.98 -6.90 -32.86
C TRP A 22 -49.80 -5.53 -32.18
N ALA A 23 -50.78 -4.63 -32.32
CA ALA A 23 -50.74 -3.31 -31.68
C ALA A 23 -50.68 -3.41 -30.14
N ALA A 24 -51.49 -4.29 -29.53
CA ALA A 24 -51.46 -4.53 -28.10
C ALA A 24 -50.11 -5.11 -27.63
N SER A 25 -49.52 -6.04 -28.38
CA SER A 25 -48.19 -6.60 -28.06
C SER A 25 -47.08 -5.57 -28.17
N ALA A 26 -47.13 -4.68 -29.18
CA ALA A 26 -46.16 -3.61 -29.35
C ALA A 26 -46.22 -2.61 -28.20
N LEU A 27 -47.43 -2.20 -27.81
CA LEU A 27 -47.66 -1.31 -26.66
C LEU A 27 -47.19 -1.95 -25.35
N TYR A 28 -47.46 -3.24 -25.13
CA TYR A 28 -46.99 -3.96 -23.94
C TYR A 28 -45.46 -4.07 -23.91
N ALA A 29 -44.84 -4.33 -25.06
CA ALA A 29 -43.38 -4.42 -25.14
C ALA A 29 -42.73 -3.08 -24.72
N GLU A 30 -43.26 -1.96 -25.23
CA GLU A 30 -42.75 -0.62 -24.97
C GLU A 30 -43.01 -0.13 -23.55
N THR A 31 -44.22 -0.34 -23.04
CA THR A 31 -44.65 0.21 -21.74
C THR A 31 -44.27 -0.66 -20.54
N VAL A 32 -44.08 -1.97 -20.73
CA VAL A 32 -43.87 -2.91 -19.62
C VAL A 32 -42.54 -3.64 -19.74
N SER A 33 -42.26 -4.28 -20.88
CA SER A 33 -41.08 -5.16 -20.98
C SER A 33 -39.76 -4.40 -21.02
N LEU A 34 -39.70 -3.31 -21.78
CA LEU A 34 -38.52 -2.46 -21.93
C LEU A 34 -38.10 -1.77 -20.62
N PRO A 35 -39.00 -1.12 -19.86
CA PRO A 35 -38.63 -0.55 -18.56
C PRO A 35 -38.22 -1.62 -17.55
N ALA A 36 -38.94 -2.74 -17.47
CA ALA A 36 -38.59 -3.83 -16.56
C ALA A 36 -37.19 -4.41 -16.84
N ALA A 37 -36.85 -4.60 -18.12
CA ALA A 37 -35.51 -5.05 -18.52
C ALA A 37 -34.41 -4.04 -18.16
N ARG A 38 -34.68 -2.74 -18.29
CA ARG A 38 -33.75 -1.67 -17.88
C ARG A 38 -33.56 -1.63 -16.37
N GLU A 39 -34.62 -1.83 -15.60
CA GLU A 39 -34.55 -1.89 -14.13
C GLU A 39 -33.76 -3.11 -13.66
N ALA A 40 -33.99 -4.28 -14.28
CA ALA A 40 -33.22 -5.48 -14.02
C ALA A 40 -31.72 -5.28 -14.33
N GLY A 41 -31.39 -4.70 -15.50
CA GLY A 41 -30.00 -4.38 -15.86
C GLY A 41 -29.33 -3.41 -14.88
N ARG A 42 -30.04 -2.36 -14.45
CA ARG A 42 -29.53 -1.43 -13.43
C ARG A 42 -29.32 -2.10 -12.07
N ALA A 43 -30.16 -3.04 -11.68
CA ALA A 43 -30.00 -3.77 -10.44
C ALA A 43 -28.75 -4.66 -10.48
N GLU A 44 -28.53 -5.35 -11.61
CA GLU A 44 -27.34 -6.17 -11.82
C GLU A 44 -26.05 -5.33 -11.82
N GLU A 45 -26.04 -4.18 -12.51
CA GLU A 45 -24.92 -3.24 -12.49
C GLU A 45 -24.60 -2.76 -11.07
N ARG A 46 -25.62 -2.48 -10.25
CA ARG A 46 -25.41 -2.08 -8.85
C ARG A 46 -24.77 -3.20 -8.03
N ILE A 47 -25.22 -4.45 -8.20
CA ILE A 47 -24.64 -5.60 -7.48
C ILE A 47 -23.17 -5.75 -7.84
N VAL A 48 -22.84 -5.74 -9.14
CA VAL A 48 -21.46 -5.85 -9.62
C VAL A 48 -20.60 -4.72 -9.07
N HIS A 49 -21.12 -3.50 -9.10
CA HIS A 49 -20.39 -2.33 -8.58
C HIS A 49 -20.18 -2.41 -7.06
N GLU A 50 -21.18 -2.86 -6.29
CA GLU A 50 -21.06 -3.07 -4.85
C GLU A 50 -20.04 -4.16 -4.52
N GLU A 51 -20.03 -5.27 -5.26
CA GLU A 51 -19.02 -6.31 -5.11
C GLU A 51 -17.61 -5.81 -5.40
N GLN A 52 -17.43 -5.03 -6.46
CA GLN A 52 -16.15 -4.41 -6.78
C GLN A 52 -15.69 -3.44 -5.70
N ARG A 53 -16.61 -2.62 -5.16
CA ARG A 53 -16.31 -1.72 -4.04
C ARG A 53 -15.87 -2.48 -2.79
N ARG A 54 -16.59 -3.54 -2.41
CA ARG A 54 -16.21 -4.39 -1.26
C ARG A 54 -14.83 -5.02 -1.44
N LYS A 55 -14.52 -5.49 -2.65
CA LYS A 55 -13.18 -6.05 -2.97
C LYS A 55 -12.10 -4.98 -2.85
N ALA A 56 -12.34 -3.77 -3.35
CA ALA A 56 -11.39 -2.67 -3.26
C ALA A 56 -11.17 -2.24 -1.80
N GLU A 57 -12.25 -2.11 -1.01
CA GLU A 57 -12.18 -1.79 0.42
C GLU A 57 -11.39 -2.85 1.20
N ALA A 58 -11.62 -4.13 0.93
CA ALA A 58 -10.88 -5.22 1.55
C ALA A 58 -9.37 -5.19 1.22
N GLN A 59 -9.00 -4.84 -0.02
CA GLN A 59 -7.60 -4.68 -0.41
C GLN A 59 -6.94 -3.48 0.30
N ILE A 60 -7.66 -2.36 0.42
CA ILE A 60 -7.17 -1.18 1.14
C ILE A 60 -6.95 -1.52 2.62
N GLU A 61 -7.89 -2.21 3.26
CA GLU A 61 -7.74 -2.64 4.65
C GLU A 61 -6.57 -3.60 4.84
N ALA A 62 -6.40 -4.57 3.94
CA ALA A 62 -5.25 -5.47 3.97
C ALA A 62 -3.93 -4.71 3.84
N GLY A 63 -3.85 -3.75 2.92
CA GLY A 63 -2.70 -2.87 2.75
C GLY A 63 -2.41 -2.02 3.99
N ARG A 64 -3.44 -1.47 4.64
CA ARG A 64 -3.29 -0.72 5.90
C ARG A 64 -2.74 -1.59 7.02
N ARG A 65 -3.25 -2.82 7.16
CA ARG A 65 -2.76 -3.77 8.18
C ARG A 65 -1.30 -4.15 7.93
N ALA A 66 -0.93 -4.42 6.68
CA ALA A 66 0.46 -4.72 6.31
C ALA A 66 1.40 -3.55 6.64
N ALA A 67 1.01 -2.33 6.26
CA ALA A 67 1.78 -1.13 6.58
C ALA A 67 1.91 -0.90 8.09
N GLN A 68 0.84 -1.14 8.86
CA GLN A 68 0.90 -1.02 10.32
C GLN A 68 1.87 -2.04 10.93
N LEU A 69 1.88 -3.29 10.47
CA LEU A 69 2.83 -4.30 10.93
C LEU A 69 4.29 -3.91 10.63
N GLU A 70 4.54 -3.28 9.49
CA GLU A 70 5.87 -2.74 9.16
C GLU A 70 6.27 -1.63 10.13
N ILE A 71 5.37 -0.68 10.41
CA ILE A 71 5.59 0.39 11.38
C ILE A 71 5.90 -0.19 12.76
N ASP A 72 5.07 -1.11 13.26
CA ASP A 72 5.25 -1.73 14.57
C ASP A 72 6.60 -2.46 14.65
N THR A 73 7.03 -3.09 13.56
CA THR A 73 8.34 -3.76 13.47
C THR A 73 9.49 -2.75 13.53
N ILE A 74 9.38 -1.62 12.82
CA ILE A 74 10.38 -0.55 12.84
C ILE A 74 10.46 0.09 14.22
N GLU A 75 9.31 0.37 14.84
CA GLU A 75 9.21 0.97 16.17
C GLU A 75 9.86 0.05 17.22
N ARG A 76 9.57 -1.25 17.17
CA ARG A 76 10.24 -2.22 18.04
C ARG A 76 11.76 -2.22 17.88
N ARG A 77 12.27 -2.24 16.64
CA ARG A 77 13.72 -2.17 16.37
C ARG A 77 14.32 -0.84 16.83
N TYR A 78 13.57 0.25 16.75
CA TYR A 78 14.01 1.55 17.25
C TYR A 78 14.14 1.51 18.78
N HIS A 79 13.15 0.99 19.50
CA HIS A 79 13.20 0.88 20.95
C HIS A 79 14.30 -0.06 21.44
N GLU A 80 14.52 -1.19 20.75
CA GLU A 80 15.63 -2.10 21.05
C GLU A 80 16.98 -1.40 20.92
N ARG A 81 17.18 -0.58 19.87
CA ARG A 81 18.41 0.23 19.71
C ARG A 81 18.51 1.34 20.75
N ALA A 82 17.44 2.08 21.00
CA ALA A 82 17.39 3.16 21.97
C ALA A 82 17.69 2.66 23.41
N ALA A 83 17.39 1.40 23.73
CA ALA A 83 17.76 0.80 25.01
C ALA A 83 19.26 0.47 25.11
N ILE A 84 19.92 0.16 23.98
CA ILE A 84 21.33 -0.24 23.93
C ILE A 84 22.26 0.98 23.80
N ASP A 85 21.83 2.02 23.09
CA ASP A 85 22.60 3.23 22.83
C ASP A 85 23.10 3.96 24.10
N PRO A 86 22.33 4.16 25.18
CA PRO A 86 22.84 4.82 26.39
C PRO A 86 23.95 4.01 27.06
N ALA A 87 23.85 2.67 27.06
CA ALA A 87 24.93 1.81 27.56
C ALA A 87 26.20 1.99 26.73
N ARG A 88 26.07 2.01 25.39
CA ARG A 88 27.21 2.24 24.48
C ARG A 88 27.84 3.62 24.66
N VAL A 89 27.02 4.66 24.82
CA VAL A 89 27.51 6.03 25.08
C VAL A 89 28.24 6.09 26.41
N SER A 90 27.67 5.52 27.49
CA SER A 90 28.34 5.51 28.80
C SER A 90 29.67 4.75 28.79
N THR A 91 29.77 3.64 28.04
CA THR A 91 31.05 2.93 27.87
C THR A 91 32.07 3.74 27.09
N LEU A 92 31.63 4.55 26.13
CA LEU A 92 32.50 5.44 25.35
C LEU A 92 33.00 6.61 26.18
N GLU A 93 32.13 7.23 26.98
CA GLU A 93 32.49 8.29 27.92
C GLU A 93 33.51 7.78 28.94
N ALA A 94 33.28 6.62 29.55
CA ALA A 94 34.24 6.01 30.48
C ALA A 94 35.59 5.67 29.83
N ALA A 95 35.60 5.27 28.56
CA ALA A 95 36.84 5.02 27.82
C ALA A 95 37.61 6.32 27.51
N ILE A 96 36.89 7.42 27.22
CA ILE A 96 37.50 8.74 27.03
C ILE A 96 38.11 9.24 28.34
N ASP A 97 37.38 9.17 29.45
CA ASP A 97 37.86 9.60 30.77
C ASP A 97 39.12 8.83 31.20
N GLN A 98 39.18 7.52 30.92
CA GLN A 98 40.37 6.70 31.20
C GLN A 98 41.59 7.13 30.37
N GLU A 99 41.39 7.47 29.10
CA GLU A 99 42.48 7.96 28.24
C GLU A 99 42.92 9.38 28.64
N ASP A 100 41.99 10.28 29.01
CA ASP A 100 42.32 11.61 29.52
C ASP A 100 43.13 11.53 30.82
N ALA A 101 42.75 10.64 31.74
CA ALA A 101 43.53 10.37 32.95
C ALA A 101 44.93 9.80 32.64
N ARG A 102 45.03 8.93 31.63
CA ARG A 102 46.32 8.37 31.19
C ARG A 102 47.21 9.43 30.56
N VAL A 103 46.68 10.29 29.70
CA VAL A 103 47.40 11.39 29.05
C VAL A 103 47.87 12.42 30.09
N GLN A 104 47.06 12.73 31.10
CA GLN A 104 47.47 13.61 32.21
C GLN A 104 48.59 13.02 33.08
N SER A 105 48.71 11.69 33.15
CA SER A 105 49.78 11.00 33.89
C SER A 105 51.10 10.86 33.12
N LEU A 106 51.12 11.18 31.82
CA LEU A 106 52.32 11.15 30.98
C LEU A 106 53.04 12.50 31.07
N PRO A 107 54.35 12.56 31.43
CA PRO A 107 55.10 13.80 31.35
C PRO A 107 55.10 14.29 29.90
N GLN A 108 54.69 15.55 29.69
CA GLN A 108 54.63 16.22 28.39
C GLN A 108 55.95 16.06 27.61
N ALA A 109 55.97 15.13 26.65
CA ALA A 109 57.05 14.99 25.68
C ALA A 109 56.67 15.75 24.40
N VAL A 110 57.47 16.78 24.13
CA VAL A 110 57.48 17.72 22.99
C VAL A 110 57.47 17.00 21.62
N PRO A 111 56.87 17.57 20.55
CA PRO A 111 56.51 16.80 19.36
C PRO A 111 57.71 16.52 18.45
N GLN A 112 57.91 15.26 18.07
CA GLN A 112 58.71 14.93 16.90
C GLN A 112 57.79 14.54 15.74
N ALA A 113 57.55 15.52 14.88
CA ALA A 113 57.04 15.30 13.54
C ALA A 113 58.05 14.50 12.72
N ARG A 114 57.63 13.39 12.09
CA ARG A 114 58.21 12.87 10.85
C ARG A 114 57.27 11.86 10.18
N GLY A 115 56.62 12.33 9.11
CA GLY A 115 56.35 11.61 7.86
C GLY A 115 55.57 10.28 7.92
N GLY A 116 54.30 10.34 7.51
CA GLY A 116 53.51 9.17 7.09
C GLY A 116 52.03 9.39 7.36
N ALA A 117 51.23 9.50 6.28
CA ALA A 117 49.77 9.61 6.23
C ALA A 117 49.06 9.85 7.59
N CYS A 118 48.64 11.09 7.82
CA CYS A 118 47.95 11.56 9.02
C CYS A 118 46.65 10.76 9.31
N ARG A 119 46.78 9.61 9.95
CA ARG A 119 45.72 9.04 10.79
C ARG A 119 46.09 9.34 12.24
N PRO A 120 45.22 9.99 13.01
CA PRO A 120 45.45 10.11 14.45
C PRO A 120 45.61 8.69 15.02
N ALA A 121 46.63 8.48 15.84
CA ALA A 121 46.87 7.20 16.49
C ALA A 121 45.79 7.00 17.56
N VAL A 122 44.66 6.40 17.16
CA VAL A 122 43.57 6.05 18.07
C VAL A 122 44.03 4.90 18.98
N PRO A 123 43.99 5.05 20.31
CA PRO A 123 44.39 3.99 21.24
C PRO A 123 43.51 2.74 21.06
N ARG A 124 44.09 1.55 21.31
CA ARG A 124 43.43 0.26 21.04
C ARG A 124 42.06 0.13 21.72
N GLY A 125 41.92 0.57 22.97
CA GLY A 125 40.63 0.53 23.69
C GLY A 125 39.54 1.37 23.02
N LEU A 126 39.86 2.60 22.60
CA LEU A 126 38.93 3.47 21.88
C LEU A 126 38.63 2.92 20.47
N ARG A 127 39.63 2.33 19.81
CA ARG A 127 39.44 1.70 18.50
C ARG A 127 38.50 0.49 18.58
N ASP A 128 38.69 -0.38 19.57
CA ASP A 128 37.88 -1.58 19.77
C ASP A 128 36.44 -1.24 20.17
N ALA A 129 36.24 -0.12 20.89
CA ALA A 129 34.90 0.42 21.19
C ALA A 129 34.21 1.05 19.97
N LEU A 130 34.96 1.66 19.04
CA LEU A 130 34.43 2.30 17.83
C LEU A 130 34.23 1.34 16.65
N ASP A 131 34.99 0.24 16.56
CA ASP A 131 34.90 -0.76 15.47
C ASP A 131 33.49 -1.37 15.30
N PRO A 132 32.74 -1.75 16.36
CA PRO A 132 31.38 -2.25 16.21
C PRO A 132 30.37 -1.17 15.79
N ILE A 133 30.64 0.12 16.05
CA ILE A 133 29.79 1.24 15.63
C ILE A 133 30.02 1.58 14.16
N GLY A 134 31.27 1.56 13.71
CA GLY A 134 31.64 1.84 12.32
C GLY A 134 31.25 0.73 11.33
N ARG A 135 31.05 -0.51 11.81
CA ARG A 135 30.58 -1.65 11.01
C ARG A 135 29.12 -2.04 11.26
N ALA A 136 28.40 -1.31 12.12
CA ALA A 136 26.97 -1.51 12.30
C ALA A 136 26.25 -1.08 11.01
N GLU A 137 26.04 -2.07 10.14
CA GLU A 137 25.18 -2.15 8.97
C GLU A 137 25.15 -0.89 8.10
N ALA A 138 25.64 -1.04 6.86
CA ALA A 138 25.22 -0.17 5.77
C ALA A 138 23.70 0.01 5.89
N ARG A 139 23.29 1.23 6.26
CA ARG A 139 21.88 1.60 6.35
C ARG A 139 21.27 1.24 5.01
N ASP A 140 20.48 0.17 4.96
CA ASP A 140 19.52 -0.04 3.89
C ASP A 140 18.61 1.18 3.93
N HIS A 141 18.98 2.21 3.17
CA HIS A 141 18.08 3.27 2.84
C HIS A 141 16.93 2.57 2.14
N PRO A 142 15.68 2.63 2.66
CA PRO A 142 14.56 2.21 1.85
C PRO A 142 14.65 3.04 0.57
N ALA A 143 14.73 2.35 -0.57
CA ALA A 143 14.77 2.99 -1.87
C ALA A 143 13.66 4.04 -1.87
N GLY A 144 14.04 5.32 -1.94
CA GLY A 144 13.08 6.41 -2.00
C GLY A 144 12.12 6.12 -3.15
N PRO A 145 10.83 6.49 -3.01
CA PRO A 145 9.82 6.18 -4.01
C PRO A 145 10.34 6.62 -5.38
N SER A 146 10.57 5.63 -6.25
CA SER A 146 11.03 5.88 -7.61
C SER A 146 10.09 6.90 -8.22
N ALA A 147 10.66 8.02 -8.68
CA ALA A 147 9.99 9.08 -9.41
C ALA A 147 9.50 8.57 -10.78
N ALA A 148 8.56 7.63 -10.76
CA ALA A 148 7.88 7.03 -11.90
C ALA A 148 6.37 7.13 -11.69
N MET A 149 5.91 8.34 -11.44
CA MET A 149 4.53 8.78 -11.66
C MET A 149 4.57 10.30 -11.85
N ARG A 150 4.90 10.71 -13.07
CA ARG A 150 4.51 11.98 -13.69
C ARG A 150 4.76 11.91 -15.18
#